data_AF-A0A836JN93-F1
#
_entry.id   AF-A0A836JN93-F1
#
_cell.length_a   1.000
_cell.length_b   1.000
_cell.length_c   1.000
_cell.angle_alpha   90.00
_cell.angle_beta   90.00
_cell.angle_gamma   90.00
#
_symmetry.space_group_name_H-M   'P 1'
#
loop_
_entity.id
_entity.type
_entity.pdbx_description
1 polymer ?
#
loop_
_entity_poly.entity_id
_entity_poly.type
_entity_poly.pdbx_seq_one_letter_code
_entity_poly.pdbx_strand_id
1 'polypeptide(L)'
;MTNAIMIMLENIDDKDKDDDGLLAGSGASDEFRCKPCNKNLTSLTRLKRHIQNVHTRPSKEPICNICKRVYSSLNSLRNHKSIYHRQHNKNEQQRKEVAQAREWQRDQREHIDRNYSAQQQQQQQHQIQQHSRMG
;
A
#
# COMPACT_ATOMS: atom_id res chain seq x y z
N MET A 1 -4.57 27.63 -6.25
CA MET A 1 -5.80 27.04 -5.66
C MET A 1 -5.64 25.52 -5.51
N THR A 2 -4.69 25.04 -4.72
CA THR A 2 -4.27 23.61 -4.78
C THR A 2 -4.01 22.92 -3.44
N ASN A 3 -3.91 23.65 -2.32
CA ASN A 3 -3.68 23.03 -1.00
C ASN A 3 -4.96 22.57 -0.29
N ALA A 4 -6.10 23.23 -0.51
CA ALA A 4 -7.33 22.92 0.25
C ALA A 4 -8.04 21.63 -0.20
N ILE A 5 -7.85 21.20 -1.45
CA ILE A 5 -8.57 20.04 -2.02
C ILE A 5 -7.85 18.71 -1.68
N MET A 6 -6.51 18.72 -1.54
CA MET A 6 -5.75 17.54 -1.10
C MET A 6 -6.06 17.16 0.35
N ILE A 7 -6.27 18.14 1.22
CA ILE A 7 -6.63 17.93 2.63
C ILE A 7 -8.01 17.25 2.78
N MET A 8 -8.93 17.40 1.82
CA MET A 8 -10.24 16.73 1.88
C MET A 8 -10.19 15.22 1.60
N LEU A 9 -9.08 14.68 1.08
CA LEU A 9 -8.91 13.23 0.91
C LEU A 9 -8.28 12.57 2.15
N GLU A 10 -7.57 13.35 2.98
CA GLU A 10 -6.84 12.89 4.16
C GLU A 10 -7.69 12.88 5.44
N ASN A 11 -8.79 13.64 5.49
CA ASN A 11 -9.70 13.74 6.66
C ASN A 11 -10.99 12.91 6.53
N ILE A 12 -11.00 11.94 5.61
CA ILE A 12 -12.06 10.93 5.56
C ILE A 12 -11.48 9.67 6.20
N ASP A 13 -11.19 9.82 7.50
CA ASP A 13 -10.62 8.81 8.37
C ASP A 13 -11.47 7.54 8.40
N ASP A 14 -10.76 6.41 8.38
CA ASP A 14 -11.23 5.03 8.48
C ASP A 14 -11.85 4.70 9.86
N LYS A 15 -12.96 5.35 10.20
CA LYS A 15 -13.97 4.86 11.17
C LYS A 15 -15.25 4.69 10.35
N ASP A 16 -15.80 3.51 10.06
CA ASP A 16 -15.98 2.31 10.86
C ASP A 16 -15.89 1.08 9.93
N LYS A 17 -15.31 -0.02 10.42
CA LYS A 17 -15.10 -1.27 9.67
C LYS A 17 -15.85 -2.43 10.33
N ASP A 18 -17.04 -2.12 10.81
CA ASP A 18 -17.88 -3.01 11.58
C ASP A 18 -19.34 -2.59 11.41
N ASP A 19 -19.84 -2.72 10.17
CA ASP A 19 -21.28 -2.80 9.89
C ASP A 19 -21.51 -4.04 9.03
N ASP A 20 -21.77 -5.14 9.74
CA ASP A 20 -22.37 -6.36 9.21
C ASP A 20 -23.73 -5.96 8.62
N GLY A 21 -23.88 -6.17 7.32
CA GLY A 21 -25.00 -5.65 6.55
C GLY A 21 -26.36 -6.01 7.14
N LEU A 22 -27.08 -4.98 7.58
CA LEU A 22 -28.53 -5.05 7.77
C LEU A 22 -29.21 -3.85 7.10
N LEU A 23 -29.98 -4.16 6.07
CA LEU A 23 -30.83 -3.23 5.34
C LEU A 23 -31.98 -2.73 6.23
N ALA A 24 -32.01 -1.45 6.58
CA ALA A 24 -33.25 -0.74 6.89
C ALA A 24 -33.04 0.78 7.00
N GLY A 25 -33.98 1.54 6.45
CA GLY A 25 -34.30 2.86 7.00
C GLY A 25 -33.77 4.07 6.24
N SER A 26 -34.67 4.71 5.50
CA SER A 26 -34.63 6.11 5.09
C SER A 26 -34.00 7.02 6.16
N GLY A 27 -32.82 7.60 5.90
CA GLY A 27 -32.20 8.56 6.84
C GLY A 27 -30.80 9.09 6.55
N ALA A 28 -30.01 8.52 5.63
CA ALA A 28 -28.61 8.92 5.45
C ALA A 28 -28.37 9.86 4.24
N SER A 29 -29.07 11.00 4.18
CA SER A 29 -28.98 11.91 3.02
C SER A 29 -27.79 12.89 3.06
N ASP A 30 -26.98 12.89 4.13
CA ASP A 30 -25.91 13.89 4.32
C ASP A 30 -24.51 13.32 4.61
N GLU A 31 -24.40 12.04 4.95
CA GLU A 31 -23.13 11.42 5.36
C GLU A 31 -22.13 11.31 4.20
N PHE A 32 -22.62 11.10 2.98
CA PHE A 32 -21.80 10.97 1.78
C PHE A 32 -21.99 12.12 0.80
N ARG A 33 -22.22 13.34 1.32
CA ARG A 33 -22.34 14.55 0.51
C ARG A 33 -20.97 15.07 0.09
N CYS A 34 -20.83 15.36 -1.20
CA CYS A 34 -19.71 16.10 -1.75
C CYS A 34 -19.83 17.59 -1.43
N LYS A 35 -19.04 18.13 -0.50
CA LYS A 35 -19.09 19.57 -0.13
C LYS A 35 -18.86 20.53 -1.32
N PRO A 36 -17.95 20.25 -2.28
CA PRO A 36 -17.76 21.12 -3.45
C PRO A 36 -18.94 21.28 -4.40
N CYS A 37 -19.83 20.28 -4.53
CA CYS A 37 -20.95 20.34 -5.48
C CYS A 37 -22.30 19.91 -4.88
N ASN A 38 -22.34 19.70 -3.56
CA ASN A 38 -23.48 19.23 -2.76
C ASN A 38 -24.16 17.95 -3.25
N LYS A 39 -23.48 17.15 -4.09
CA LYS A 39 -24.01 15.89 -4.59
C LYS A 39 -23.96 14.82 -3.51
N ASN A 40 -25.07 14.12 -3.31
CA ASN A 40 -25.16 12.97 -2.41
C ASN A 40 -24.75 11.69 -3.14
N LEU A 41 -23.87 10.91 -2.52
CA LEU A 41 -23.40 9.63 -3.02
C LEU A 41 -23.93 8.50 -2.12
N THR A 42 -23.91 7.28 -2.63
CA THR A 42 -24.46 6.12 -1.90
C THR A 42 -23.46 5.47 -0.95
N SER A 43 -22.20 5.90 -0.95
CA SER A 43 -21.17 5.40 -0.04
C SER A 43 -19.94 6.29 -0.05
N LEU A 44 -19.13 6.16 1.01
CA LEU A 44 -17.86 6.82 1.16
C LEU A 44 -16.91 6.58 -0.03
N THR A 45 -16.80 5.32 -0.48
CA THR A 45 -15.97 4.94 -1.63
C THR A 45 -16.41 5.66 -2.91
N ARG A 46 -17.73 5.82 -3.11
CA ARG A 46 -18.28 6.55 -4.25
C ARG A 46 -17.99 8.04 -4.13
N LEU A 47 -18.06 8.62 -2.93
CA LEU A 47 -17.71 10.01 -2.65
C LEU A 47 -16.22 10.30 -2.91
N LYS A 48 -15.30 9.49 -2.35
CA LYS A 48 -13.84 9.63 -2.57
C LYS A 48 -13.52 9.64 -4.06
N ARG A 49 -14.07 8.68 -4.82
CA ARG A 49 -13.87 8.60 -6.28
C ARG A 49 -14.49 9.78 -7.03
N HIS A 50 -15.66 10.25 -6.59
CA HIS A 50 -16.31 11.40 -7.20
C HIS A 50 -15.45 12.66 -7.06
N ILE A 51 -14.93 12.93 -5.86
CA ILE A 51 -14.00 14.05 -5.62
C ILE A 51 -12.77 13.90 -6.52
N GLN A 52 -12.18 12.70 -6.58
CA GLN A 52 -11.00 12.44 -7.39
C GLN A 52 -11.19 12.60 -8.92
N ASN A 53 -12.40 12.38 -9.43
CA ASN A 53 -12.64 12.44 -10.87
C ASN A 53 -13.20 13.80 -11.33
N VAL A 54 -13.96 14.46 -10.45
CA VAL A 54 -14.73 15.67 -10.80
C VAL A 54 -14.08 16.93 -10.25
N HIS A 55 -13.53 16.86 -9.03
CA HIS A 55 -13.00 18.02 -8.33
C HIS A 55 -11.47 18.05 -8.30
N THR A 56 -10.83 16.90 -8.47
CA THR A 56 -9.40 16.86 -8.79
C THR A 56 -9.26 16.51 -10.26
N ARG A 57 -8.73 17.42 -11.07
CA ARG A 57 -8.25 17.06 -12.40
C ARG A 57 -6.87 16.44 -12.20
N PRO A 58 -6.67 15.13 -12.49
CA PRO A 58 -5.35 14.54 -12.37
C PRO A 58 -4.40 15.33 -13.28
N SER A 59 -3.28 15.83 -12.74
CA SER A 59 -2.26 16.53 -13.53
C SER A 59 -1.62 15.61 -14.58
N LYS A 60 -1.79 14.29 -14.42
CA LYS A 60 -1.33 13.26 -15.35
C LYS A 60 -2.46 12.29 -15.64
N GLU A 61 -2.71 12.07 -16.93
CA GLU A 61 -3.69 11.10 -17.37
C GLU A 61 -3.30 9.68 -16.91
N PRO A 62 -4.27 8.87 -16.42
CA PRO A 62 -4.05 7.46 -16.11
C PRO A 62 -3.67 6.63 -17.35
N ILE A 63 -2.40 6.26 -17.48
CA ILE A 63 -1.89 5.48 -18.63
C ILE A 63 -1.58 4.04 -18.22
N CYS A 64 -2.00 3.08 -19.03
CA CYS A 64 -1.60 1.68 -18.87
C CYS A 64 -0.12 1.50 -19.20
N ASN A 65 0.69 1.03 -18.25
CA ASN A 65 2.12 0.81 -18.48
C ASN A 65 2.42 -0.33 -19.48
N ILE A 66 1.46 -1.23 -19.71
CA ILE A 66 1.59 -2.42 -20.57
C ILE A 66 1.24 -2.08 -22.02
N CYS A 67 0.04 -1.52 -22.27
CA CYS A 67 -0.44 -1.22 -23.62
C CYS A 67 -0.51 0.29 -23.96
N LYS A 68 -0.08 1.16 -23.05
CA LYS A 68 -0.02 2.63 -23.21
C LYS A 68 -1.35 3.34 -23.48
N ARG A 69 -2.49 2.66 -23.33
CA ARG A 69 -3.82 3.29 -23.40
C ARG A 69 -4.05 4.28 -22.26
N VAL A 70 -4.67 5.41 -22.60
CA VAL A 70 -5.05 6.50 -21.68
C VAL A 70 -6.49 6.31 -21.20
N TYR A 71 -6.75 6.59 -19.93
CA TYR A 71 -8.07 6.45 -19.30
C TYR A 71 -8.47 7.72 -18.57
N SER A 72 -9.76 8.00 -18.52
CA SER A 72 -10.32 9.18 -17.82
C SER A 72 -10.27 9.09 -16.29
N SER A 73 -10.02 7.89 -15.72
CA SER A 73 -9.90 7.70 -14.27
C SER A 73 -8.99 6.53 -13.91
N LEU A 74 -8.41 6.56 -12.71
CA LEU A 74 -7.62 5.46 -12.16
C LEU A 74 -8.44 4.17 -12.02
N ASN A 75 -9.73 4.28 -11.70
CA ASN A 75 -10.62 3.12 -11.58
C ASN A 75 -10.80 2.42 -12.93
N SER A 76 -11.00 3.18 -14.01
CA SER A 76 -11.10 2.65 -15.36
C SER A 76 -9.81 1.92 -15.77
N LEU A 77 -8.65 2.50 -15.45
CA LEU A 77 -7.35 1.86 -15.69
C LEU A 77 -7.19 0.57 -14.88
N ARG A 78 -7.57 0.55 -13.59
CA ARG A 78 -7.52 -0.66 -12.74
C ARG A 78 -8.39 -1.79 -13.31
N ASN A 79 -9.62 -1.48 -13.70
CA ASN A 79 -10.53 -2.46 -14.30
C ASN A 79 -9.96 -2.99 -15.62
N HIS A 80 -9.43 -2.11 -16.47
CA HIS A 80 -8.76 -2.52 -17.70
C HIS A 80 -7.60 -3.49 -17.43
N LYS A 81 -6.71 -3.18 -16.48
CA LYS A 81 -5.61 -4.08 -16.11
C LYS A 81 -6.10 -5.42 -15.58
N SER A 82 -7.17 -5.44 -14.79
CA SER A 82 -7.73 -6.67 -14.22
C SER A 82 -8.30 -7.60 -15.31
N ILE A 83 -8.94 -7.04 -16.34
CA ILE A 83 -9.59 -7.81 -17.40
C ILE A 83 -8.59 -8.20 -18.49
N TYR A 84 -7.83 -7.23 -19.02
CA TYR A 84 -6.99 -7.42 -20.21
C TYR A 84 -5.54 -7.78 -19.89
N HIS A 85 -5.08 -7.51 -18.66
CA HIS A 85 -3.69 -7.75 -18.25
C HIS A 85 -3.61 -8.59 -16.97
N ARG A 86 -4.62 -9.43 -16.71
CA ARG A 86 -4.71 -10.29 -15.53
C ARG A 86 -3.44 -11.10 -15.30
N GLN A 87 -2.94 -11.76 -16.34
CA GLN A 87 -1.75 -12.60 -16.24
C GLN A 87 -0.49 -11.78 -15.98
N HIS A 88 -0.35 -10.61 -16.61
CA HIS A 88 0.76 -9.71 -16.34
C HIS A 88 0.77 -9.27 -14.87
N ASN A 89 -0.39 -8.93 -14.30
CA ASN A 89 -0.49 -8.55 -12.88
C ASN A 89 -0.12 -9.72 -11.96
N LYS A 90 -0.56 -10.95 -12.27
CA LYS A 90 -0.19 -12.16 -11.52
C LYS A 90 1.33 -12.39 -11.55
N ASN A 91 1.93 -12.30 -12.73
CA ASN A 91 3.37 -12.48 -12.89
C ASN A 91 4.16 -11.39 -12.17
N GLU A 92 3.69 -10.14 -12.22
CA GLU A 92 4.30 -9.04 -11.49
C GLU A 92 4.24 -9.27 -9.97
N GLN A 93 3.10 -9.73 -9.46
CA GLN A 93 2.91 -10.06 -8.05
C GLN A 93 3.84 -11.21 -7.61
N GLN A 94 3.85 -12.30 -8.37
CA GLN A 94 4.73 -13.45 -8.09
C GLN A 94 6.21 -13.04 -8.09
N ARG A 95 6.64 -12.18 -9.02
CA ARG A 95 8.02 -11.67 -9.04
C ARG A 95 8.36 -10.87 -7.78
N LYS A 96 7.42 -10.07 -7.26
CA LYS A 96 7.61 -9.31 -6.01
C LYS A 96 7.71 -10.26 -4.82
N GLU A 97 6.85 -11.26 -4.74
CA GLU A 97 6.90 -12.29 -3.68
C GLU A 97 8.22 -13.05 -3.68
N VAL A 98 8.71 -13.46 -4.85
CA VAL A 98 10.02 -14.12 -4.98
C VAL A 98 11.16 -13.17 -4.59
N ALA A 99 11.09 -11.90 -4.97
CA ALA A 99 12.10 -10.91 -4.59
C ALA A 99 12.14 -10.71 -3.07
N GLN A 100 10.97 -10.57 -2.43
CA GLN A 100 10.84 -10.46 -0.97
C GLN A 100 11.34 -11.71 -0.26
N ALA A 101 11.03 -12.91 -0.77
CA ALA A 101 11.54 -14.15 -0.20
C ALA A 101 13.08 -14.24 -0.27
N ARG A 102 13.68 -13.77 -1.37
CA ARG A 102 15.15 -13.74 -1.53
C ARG A 102 15.82 -12.73 -0.60
N GLU A 103 15.18 -11.59 -0.38
CA GLU A 103 15.64 -10.57 0.56
C GLU A 103 15.62 -11.12 1.98
N TRP A 104 14.49 -11.70 2.40
CA TRP A 104 14.38 -12.36 3.70
C TRP A 104 15.45 -13.45 3.91
N GLN A 105 15.71 -14.28 2.91
CA GLN A 105 16.77 -15.30 2.99
C GLN A 105 18.18 -14.71 3.13
N ARG A 106 18.43 -13.54 2.54
CA ARG A 106 19.71 -12.83 2.68
C ARG A 106 19.87 -12.34 4.10
N ASP A 107 18.86 -11.66 4.63
CA ASP A 107 18.86 -11.12 5.99
C ASP A 107 19.06 -12.24 7.02
N GLN A 108 18.41 -13.38 6.81
CA GLN A 108 18.62 -14.56 7.65
C GLN A 108 20.07 -15.07 7.61
N ARG A 109 20.68 -15.19 6.42
CA ARG A 109 22.09 -15.60 6.31
C ARG A 109 23.02 -14.63 7.00
N GLU A 110 22.83 -13.34 6.80
CA GLU A 110 23.64 -12.31 7.45
C GLU A 110 23.47 -12.31 8.98
N HIS A 111 22.28 -12.62 9.49
CA HIS A 111 22.07 -12.78 10.93
C HIS A 111 22.83 -13.98 11.47
N ILE A 112 22.75 -15.14 10.79
CA ILE A 112 23.46 -16.36 11.19
C ILE A 112 24.98 -16.13 11.18
N ASP A 113 25.51 -15.53 10.12
CA ASP A 113 26.95 -15.23 9.97
C ASP A 113 27.46 -14.28 11.06
N ARG A 114 26.69 -13.23 11.37
CA ARG A 114 27.00 -12.30 12.46
C ARG A 114 27.04 -13.00 13.82
N ASN A 115 26.06 -13.85 14.13
CA ASN A 115 26.04 -14.60 15.39
C ASN A 115 27.22 -15.56 15.49
N TYR A 116 27.55 -16.27 14.40
CA TYR A 116 28.68 -17.18 14.36
C TYR A 116 30.01 -16.45 14.58
N SER A 117 30.21 -15.33 13.88
CA SER A 117 31.40 -14.49 14.03
C SER A 117 31.54 -13.93 15.45
N ALA A 118 30.44 -13.46 16.05
CA ALA A 118 30.43 -12.97 17.43
C ALA A 118 30.78 -14.09 18.43
N GLN A 119 30.26 -15.30 18.22
CA GLN A 119 30.56 -16.44 19.08
C GLN A 119 32.04 -16.84 18.99
N GLN A 120 32.63 -16.87 17.79
CA GLN A 120 34.06 -17.14 17.61
C GLN A 120 34.94 -16.10 18.30
N GLN A 121 34.61 -14.81 18.18
CA GLN A 121 35.34 -13.74 18.86
C GLN A 121 35.30 -13.89 20.38
N GLN A 122 34.15 -14.25 20.95
CA GLN A 122 34.02 -14.50 22.39
C GLN A 122 34.89 -15.69 22.84
N GLN A 123 34.91 -16.79 22.08
CA GLN A 123 35.76 -17.95 22.37
C GLN A 123 37.24 -17.59 22.33
N GLN A 124 37.67 -16.82 21.32
CA GLN A 124 39.05 -16.36 21.20
C GLN A 124 39.46 -15.44 22.36
N GLN A 125 38.59 -14.50 22.74
CA GLN A 125 38.83 -13.63 23.90
C GLN A 125 38.96 -14.42 25.20
N HIS A 126 38.12 -15.46 25.40
CA HIS A 126 38.24 -16.33 26.56
C HIS A 126 39.59 -17.08 26.59
N GLN A 127 40.02 -17.64 25.46
CA GLN A 127 41.32 -18.31 25.36
C GLN A 127 42.49 -17.36 25.71
N ILE A 128 42.45 -16.12 25.23
CA ILE A 128 43.47 -15.09 25.53
C ILE A 128 43.50 -14.77 27.03
N GLN A 129 42.33 -14.61 27.66
CA GLN A 129 42.22 -14.34 29.10
C GLN A 129 42.80 -15.48 29.95
N GLN A 130 42.59 -16.74 29.58
CA GLN A 130 43.14 -17.89 30.31
C GLN A 130 44.66 -17.96 30.23
N HIS A 131 45.24 -17.75 29.04
CA HIS A 131 46.69 -17.75 28.87
C HIS A 131 47.38 -16.58 29.60
N SER A 132 46.74 -15.41 29.64
CA SER A 132 47.30 -14.21 30.30
C SER A 132 47.32 -14.31 31.83
N ARG A 133 46.60 -15.27 32.42
CA ARG A 133 46.59 -15.53 33.88
C ARG A 133 47.64 -16.57 34.32
N MET A 134 48.26 -17.29 33.38
CA MET A 134 49.22 -18.36 33.65
C MET A 134 50.69 -17.94 33.45
N GLY A 135 50.95 -16.70 33.03
CA GLY A 135 52.29 -16.11 32.92
C GLY A 135 52.44 -14.91 33.84
#